data_AF-A0A1H7CK52-F1
#
_entry.id   AF-A0A1H7CK52-F1
#
_cell.length_a   1.000
_cell.length_b   1.000
_cell.length_c   1.000
_cell.angle_alpha   90.00
_cell.angle_beta   90.00
_cell.angle_gamma   90.00
#
_symmetry.space_group_name_H-M   'P 1'
#
loop_
_entity.id
_entity.type
_entity.pdbx_description
1 polymer ?
#
loop_
_entity_poly.entity_id
_entity_poly.type
_entity_poly.pdbx_seq_one_letter_code
_entity_poly.pdbx_strand_id
1 'polypeptide(L)'
;MGLTDFTFRLILVFIPGIIAFVIIDNLTSHRSTQIHHWLIYSLLLGFLSYLPWGILTDITRIVYQTDIPMQFIVNLIDPKTTINFYEIIIASFIAVLWGMLLSKAINSRWLFNLCNWMGISDKFPELDAWANCIAVFKPNWIRVRDLENDLSIQGKLVSVSDANDRDGIVLENVKVYKNSTSELLYSVRVLYIPKKMDTLLIELI
;
A
#
# COMPACT_ATOMS: atom_id res chain seq x y z
N MET A 1 8.26 -24.17 29.99
CA MET A 1 9.03 -23.65 28.83
C MET A 1 9.96 -22.57 29.35
N GLY A 2 11.23 -22.57 28.96
CA GLY A 2 12.11 -21.44 29.29
C GLY A 2 11.71 -20.23 28.45
N LEU A 3 11.84 -19.01 29.02
CA LEU A 3 11.50 -17.76 28.32
C LEU A 3 12.17 -17.69 26.93
N THR A 4 13.41 -18.15 26.83
CA THR A 4 14.22 -18.17 25.61
C THR A 4 13.64 -19.05 24.49
N ASP A 5 13.09 -20.23 24.81
CA ASP A 5 12.51 -21.13 23.81
C ASP A 5 11.19 -20.55 23.26
N PHE A 6 10.39 -19.95 24.14
CA PHE A 6 9.16 -19.27 23.74
C PHE A 6 9.46 -18.08 22.83
N THR A 7 10.42 -17.24 23.21
CA THR A 7 10.86 -16.11 22.39
C THR A 7 11.38 -16.57 21.03
N PHE A 8 12.18 -17.64 20.97
CA PHE A 8 12.67 -18.18 19.70
C PHE A 8 11.53 -18.63 18.78
N ARG A 9 10.57 -19.39 19.30
CA ARG A 9 9.40 -19.82 18.54
C ARG A 9 8.53 -18.65 18.09
N LEU A 10 8.38 -17.64 18.94
CA LEU A 10 7.67 -16.42 18.59
C LEU A 10 8.35 -15.70 17.42
N ILE A 11 9.68 -15.56 17.41
CA ILE A 11 10.44 -14.97 16.30
C ILE A 11 10.17 -15.71 14.97
N LEU A 12 9.99 -17.03 14.99
CA LEU A 12 9.64 -17.79 13.78
C LEU A 12 8.24 -17.46 13.24
N VAL A 13 7.30 -17.01 14.09
CA VAL A 13 5.99 -16.48 13.66
C VAL A 13 6.17 -15.17 12.89
N PHE A 14 7.12 -14.36 13.33
CA PHE A 14 7.40 -13.07 12.73
C PHE A 14 7.95 -13.17 11.32
N ILE A 15 8.69 -14.24 10.95
CA ILE A 15 9.31 -14.36 9.62
C ILE A 15 8.31 -14.15 8.46
N PRO A 16 7.24 -14.96 8.32
CA PRO A 16 6.25 -14.74 7.27
C PRO A 16 5.58 -13.36 7.40
N GLY A 17 5.31 -12.93 8.63
CA GLY A 17 4.69 -11.65 8.91
C GLY A 17 5.50 -10.44 8.43
N ILE A 18 6.81 -10.44 8.70
CA ILE A 18 7.77 -9.42 8.25
C ILE A 18 7.83 -9.42 6.72
N ILE A 19 7.85 -10.59 6.08
CA ILE A 19 7.85 -10.69 4.61
C ILE A 19 6.61 -10.00 4.02
N ALA A 20 5.41 -10.36 4.51
CA ALA A 20 4.17 -9.74 4.07
C ALA A 20 4.17 -8.24 4.33
N PHE A 21 4.62 -7.82 5.51
CA PHE A 21 4.68 -6.41 5.88
C PHE A 21 5.60 -5.62 4.96
N VAL A 22 6.82 -6.09 4.70
CA VAL A 22 7.80 -5.40 3.83
C VAL A 22 7.23 -5.23 2.42
N ILE A 23 6.49 -6.21 1.91
CA ILE A 23 5.82 -6.09 0.61
C ILE A 23 4.75 -4.98 0.64
N ILE A 24 3.90 -4.97 1.67
CA ILE A 24 2.86 -3.94 1.83
C ILE A 24 3.48 -2.55 1.95
N ASP A 25 4.52 -2.42 2.78
CA ASP A 25 5.22 -1.17 3.04
C ASP A 25 5.82 -0.57 1.76
N ASN A 26 6.43 -1.40 0.91
CA ASN A 26 7.02 -0.96 -0.36
C ASN A 26 6.01 -0.72 -1.49
N LEU A 27 4.83 -1.36 -1.45
CA LEU A 27 3.84 -1.28 -2.53
C LEU A 27 2.67 -0.33 -2.24
N THR A 28 2.61 0.28 -1.06
CA THR A 28 1.53 1.18 -0.67
C THR A 28 2.06 2.54 -0.20
N SER A 29 1.47 3.62 -0.69
CA SER A 29 1.75 4.96 -0.18
C SER A 29 1.03 5.16 1.15
N HIS A 30 1.80 5.33 2.22
CA HIS A 30 1.27 5.57 3.56
C HIS A 30 2.26 6.41 4.39
N ARG A 31 1.77 7.06 5.45
CA ARG A 31 2.65 7.81 6.37
C ARG A 31 3.60 6.85 7.07
N SER A 32 4.83 7.32 7.33
CA SER A 32 5.84 6.58 8.08
C SER A 32 5.22 5.91 9.30
N THR A 33 5.20 4.58 9.32
CA THR A 33 4.66 3.80 10.42
C THR A 33 5.60 3.87 11.62
N GLN A 34 5.05 3.98 12.83
CA GLN A 34 5.85 3.93 14.04
C GLN A 34 6.32 2.49 14.29
N ILE A 35 7.52 2.33 14.88
CA ILE A 35 8.17 1.02 15.07
C ILE A 35 7.28 -0.01 15.79
N HIS A 36 6.45 0.39 16.75
CA HIS A 36 5.54 -0.54 17.43
C HIS A 36 4.42 -1.04 16.52
N HIS A 37 3.94 -0.22 15.58
CA HIS A 37 2.97 -0.65 14.57
C HIS A 37 3.59 -1.70 13.65
N TRP A 38 4.85 -1.52 13.26
CA TRP A 38 5.61 -2.49 12.47
C TRP A 38 5.62 -3.88 13.12
N LEU A 39 5.89 -3.91 14.42
CA LEU A 39 5.95 -5.15 15.21
C LEU A 39 4.57 -5.80 15.32
N ILE A 40 3.53 -5.02 15.63
CA ILE A 40 2.16 -5.55 15.75
C ILE A 40 1.66 -6.08 14.39
N TYR A 41 1.85 -5.33 13.31
CA TYR A 41 1.41 -5.74 11.97
C TYR A 41 2.16 -6.97 11.47
N SER A 42 3.47 -7.03 11.67
CA SER A 42 4.25 -8.22 11.35
C SER A 42 3.74 -9.43 12.14
N LEU A 43 3.45 -9.29 13.43
CA LEU A 43 2.90 -10.41 14.21
C LEU A 43 1.54 -10.89 13.67
N LEU A 44 0.61 -9.96 13.41
CA LEU A 44 -0.72 -10.26 12.89
C LEU A 44 -0.67 -10.92 11.51
N LEU A 45 0.15 -10.40 10.61
CA LEU A 45 0.37 -10.97 9.27
C LEU A 45 1.04 -12.34 9.35
N GLY A 46 1.92 -12.55 10.33
CA GLY A 46 2.51 -13.84 10.63
C GLY A 46 1.43 -14.87 10.92
N PHE A 47 0.58 -14.61 11.92
CA PHE A 47 -0.55 -15.48 12.24
C PHE A 47 -1.51 -15.68 11.06
N LEU A 48 -1.84 -14.62 10.32
CA LEU A 48 -2.68 -14.68 9.13
C LEU A 48 -2.10 -15.63 8.06
N SER A 49 -0.78 -15.68 7.94
CA SER A 49 -0.10 -16.52 6.95
C SER A 49 -0.15 -18.02 7.29
N TYR A 50 -0.32 -18.38 8.57
CA TYR A 50 -0.51 -19.77 8.98
C TYR A 50 -1.96 -20.26 8.86
N LEU A 51 -2.95 -19.35 8.76
CA LEU A 51 -4.37 -19.76 8.65
C LEU A 51 -4.68 -20.60 7.40
N PRO A 52 -4.23 -20.23 6.17
CA PRO A 52 -4.51 -21.04 4.99
C PRO A 52 -3.86 -22.42 5.06
N TRP A 53 -2.69 -22.53 5.70
CA TRP A 53 -2.05 -23.81 5.95
C TRP A 53 -2.90 -24.69 6.90
N GLY A 54 -3.40 -24.13 7.99
CA GLY A 54 -4.29 -24.84 8.92
C GLY A 54 -5.58 -25.33 8.25
N ILE A 55 -6.21 -24.48 7.44
CA ILE A 55 -7.41 -24.86 6.66
C ILE A 55 -7.08 -26.00 5.68
N LEU A 56 -5.94 -25.92 4.99
CA LEU A 56 -5.51 -26.98 4.06
C LEU A 56 -5.32 -28.31 4.78
N THR A 57 -4.65 -28.31 5.95
CA THR A 57 -4.44 -29.54 6.73
C THR A 57 -5.76 -30.16 7.17
N ASP A 58 -6.72 -29.35 7.64
CA ASP A 58 -8.04 -29.85 8.04
C ASP A 58 -8.82 -30.43 6.86
N ILE A 59 -8.77 -29.79 5.68
CA ILE A 59 -9.39 -30.33 4.46
C ILE A 59 -8.76 -31.66 4.07
N THR A 60 -7.42 -31.77 4.09
CA THR A 60 -6.75 -33.03 3.72
C THR A 60 -7.09 -34.16 4.69
N ARG A 61 -7.25 -33.85 5.98
CA ARG A 61 -7.69 -34.82 6.98
C ARG A 61 -9.09 -35.34 6.70
N ILE A 62 -10.02 -34.45 6.31
CA ILE A 62 -11.40 -34.84 6.00
C ILE A 62 -11.47 -35.64 4.70
N VAL A 63 -10.74 -35.24 3.65
CA VAL A 63 -10.86 -35.81 2.30
C VAL A 63 -10.02 -37.08 2.13
N TYR A 64 -8.76 -37.07 2.58
CA TYR A 64 -7.79 -38.13 2.33
C TYR A 64 -7.53 -39.00 3.56
N GLN A 65 -8.15 -38.70 4.72
CA GLN A 65 -7.93 -39.38 6.00
C GLN A 65 -6.44 -39.38 6.43
N THR A 66 -5.64 -38.47 5.89
CA THR A 66 -4.24 -38.26 6.24
C THR A 66 -4.13 -37.24 7.36
N ASP A 67 -3.47 -37.61 8.45
CA ASP A 67 -3.23 -36.72 9.57
C ASP A 67 -1.92 -35.96 9.37
N ILE A 68 -2.01 -34.79 8.73
CA ILE A 68 -0.91 -33.81 8.71
C ILE A 68 -1.28 -32.78 9.77
N PRO A 69 -0.83 -32.93 11.02
CA PRO A 69 -1.22 -32.00 12.08
C PRO A 69 -0.63 -30.62 11.80
N MET A 70 -1.45 -29.58 12.00
CA MET A 70 -0.95 -28.22 12.10
C MET A 70 -0.15 -28.09 13.41
N GLN A 71 1.17 -28.19 13.34
CA GLN A 71 1.99 -28.21 14.54
C GLN A 71 2.31 -26.81 15.02
N PHE A 72 2.35 -25.80 14.18
CA PHE A 72 2.92 -24.51 14.55
C PHE A 72 2.21 -23.76 15.69
N ILE A 73 0.87 -23.70 15.71
CA ILE A 73 0.13 -23.07 16.83
C ILE A 73 0.31 -23.88 18.12
N VAL A 74 0.29 -25.21 18.01
CA VAL A 74 0.53 -26.12 19.14
C VAL A 74 1.97 -25.96 19.64
N ASN A 75 2.93 -25.75 18.74
CA ASN A 75 4.35 -25.55 19.04
C ASN A 75 4.62 -24.27 19.83
N LEU A 76 3.75 -23.26 19.74
CA LEU A 76 3.87 -22.04 20.55
C LEU A 76 3.46 -22.27 22.01
N ILE A 77 2.60 -23.27 22.26
CA ILE A 77 1.98 -23.52 23.58
C ILE A 77 2.62 -24.72 24.26
N ASP A 78 2.93 -25.78 23.51
CA ASP A 78 3.53 -27.01 24.01
C ASP A 78 5.06 -27.02 23.78
N PRO A 79 5.87 -27.02 24.85
CA PRO A 79 7.32 -27.08 24.72
C PRO A 79 7.85 -28.44 24.26
N LYS A 80 7.04 -29.50 24.29
CA LYS A 80 7.48 -30.87 23.96
C LYS A 80 7.47 -31.15 22.46
N THR A 81 6.84 -30.29 21.68
CA THR A 81 6.71 -30.50 20.24
C THR A 81 7.90 -29.89 19.50
N THR A 82 8.33 -30.56 18.43
CA THR A 82 9.44 -30.13 17.59
C THR A 82 8.98 -29.08 16.59
N ILE A 83 9.83 -28.08 16.34
CA ILE A 83 9.55 -27.03 15.35
C ILE A 83 9.60 -27.65 13.95
N ASN A 84 8.48 -27.54 13.22
CA ASN A 84 8.40 -27.96 11.83
C ASN A 84 8.74 -26.81 10.88
N PHE A 85 9.98 -26.78 10.38
CA PHE A 85 10.44 -25.73 9.46
C PHE A 85 9.70 -25.73 8.12
N TYR A 86 9.09 -26.84 7.72
CA TYR A 86 8.32 -26.92 6.49
C TYR A 86 7.08 -26.01 6.54
N GLU A 87 6.40 -25.94 7.69
CA GLU A 87 5.24 -25.05 7.89
C GLU A 87 5.64 -23.58 7.78
N ILE A 88 6.83 -23.22 8.29
CA ILE A 88 7.35 -21.85 8.24
C ILE A 88 7.65 -21.46 6.79
N ILE A 89 8.23 -22.36 6.00
CA ILE A 89 8.51 -22.12 4.58
C ILE A 89 7.20 -21.92 3.80
N ILE A 90 6.20 -22.78 4.01
CA ILE A 90 4.89 -22.64 3.36
C ILE A 90 4.21 -21.34 3.77
N ALA A 91 4.19 -21.02 5.08
CA ALA A 91 3.63 -19.78 5.57
C ALA A 91 4.35 -18.56 4.98
N SER A 92 5.65 -18.64 4.73
CA SER A 92 6.42 -17.57 4.08
C SER A 92 6.02 -17.38 2.61
N PHE A 93 5.73 -18.46 1.86
CA PHE A 93 5.16 -18.34 0.53
C PHE A 93 3.74 -17.76 0.55
N ILE A 94 2.91 -18.18 1.50
CA ILE A 94 1.56 -17.62 1.70
C ILE A 94 1.65 -16.13 2.06
N ALA A 95 2.62 -15.73 2.87
CA ALA A 95 2.85 -14.34 3.24
C ALA A 95 3.16 -13.44 2.04
N VAL A 96 3.91 -13.93 1.05
CA VAL A 96 4.14 -13.19 -0.20
C VAL A 96 2.83 -12.93 -0.93
N LEU A 97 1.96 -13.95 -1.03
CA LEU A 97 0.63 -13.81 -1.64
C LEU A 97 -0.24 -12.82 -0.86
N TRP A 98 -0.24 -12.90 0.48
CA TRP A 98 -0.94 -11.93 1.32
C TRP A 98 -0.43 -10.52 1.13
N GLY A 99 0.89 -10.31 1.09
CA GLY A 99 1.50 -9.02 0.84
C GLY A 99 0.99 -8.40 -0.47
N MET A 100 0.97 -9.17 -1.56
CA MET A 100 0.45 -8.70 -2.85
C MET A 100 -1.06 -8.40 -2.81
N LEU A 101 -1.86 -9.30 -2.25
CA LEU A 101 -3.33 -9.16 -2.19
C LEU A 101 -3.74 -7.96 -1.33
N LEU A 102 -3.13 -7.80 -0.16
CA LEU A 102 -3.40 -6.69 0.74
C LEU A 102 -2.92 -5.37 0.14
N SER A 103 -1.75 -5.33 -0.49
CA SER A 103 -1.28 -4.14 -1.21
C SER A 103 -2.27 -3.71 -2.29
N LYS A 104 -2.77 -4.67 -3.08
CA LYS A 104 -3.80 -4.41 -4.10
C LYS A 104 -5.08 -3.89 -3.46
N ALA A 105 -5.54 -4.50 -2.37
CA ALA A 105 -6.77 -4.08 -1.67
C ALA A 105 -6.66 -2.67 -1.07
N ILE A 106 -5.50 -2.31 -0.53
CA ILE A 106 -5.19 -0.97 -0.01
C ILE A 106 -5.19 0.03 -1.17
N ASN A 107 -4.42 -0.23 -2.23
CA ASN A 107 -4.31 0.67 -3.39
C ASN A 107 -5.64 0.83 -4.14
N SER A 108 -6.48 -0.22 -4.19
CA SER A 108 -7.81 -0.15 -4.80
C SER A 108 -8.90 0.42 -3.88
N ARG A 109 -8.54 0.87 -2.67
CA ARG A 109 -9.46 1.44 -1.68
C ARG A 109 -10.62 0.52 -1.32
N TRP A 110 -10.39 -0.80 -1.31
CA TRP A 110 -11.46 -1.77 -1.16
C TRP A 110 -12.19 -1.62 0.18
N LEU A 111 -11.44 -1.47 1.28
CA LEU A 111 -12.02 -1.29 2.61
C LEU A 111 -12.84 0.00 2.71
N PHE A 112 -12.33 1.10 2.15
CA PHE A 112 -13.05 2.38 2.13
C PHE A 112 -14.37 2.26 1.34
N ASN A 113 -14.33 1.69 0.15
CA ASN A 113 -15.53 1.48 -0.67
C ASN A 113 -16.56 0.61 0.06
N LEU A 114 -16.11 -0.42 0.79
CA LEU A 114 -16.97 -1.27 1.61
C LEU A 114 -17.59 -0.51 2.79
N CYS A 115 -16.78 0.26 3.54
CA CYS A 115 -17.27 1.05 4.67
C CYS A 115 -18.24 2.16 4.24
N ASN A 116 -17.96 2.83 3.13
CA ASN A 116 -18.86 3.84 2.54
C ASN A 116 -20.18 3.20 2.08
N TRP A 117 -20.11 2.05 1.41
CA TRP A 117 -21.30 1.30 1.00
C TRP A 117 -22.16 0.87 2.20
N MET A 118 -21.55 0.50 3.32
CA MET A 118 -22.25 0.16 4.57
C MET A 118 -22.67 1.39 5.40
N GLY A 119 -22.33 2.62 4.97
CA GLY A 119 -22.62 3.85 5.72
C GLY A 119 -21.85 3.99 7.03
N ILE A 120 -20.71 3.29 7.19
CA ILE A 120 -19.90 3.30 8.42
C ILE A 120 -18.98 4.52 8.47
N SER A 121 -18.49 4.99 7.32
CA SER A 121 -17.57 6.12 7.27
C SER A 121 -17.56 6.83 5.91
N ASP A 122 -17.59 8.16 5.97
CA ASP A 122 -17.39 9.05 4.83
C ASP A 122 -15.97 9.66 4.79
N LYS A 123 -15.06 9.18 5.65
CA LYS A 123 -13.73 9.77 5.80
C LYS A 123 -12.84 9.43 4.61
N PHE A 124 -12.38 10.45 3.87
CA PHE A 124 -11.48 10.26 2.74
C PHE A 124 -10.15 9.60 3.17
N PRO A 125 -9.68 8.57 2.43
CA PRO A 125 -8.46 7.84 2.77
C PRO A 125 -7.17 8.62 2.44
N GLU A 126 -7.24 9.55 1.49
CA GLU A 126 -6.11 10.40 1.09
C GLU A 126 -5.86 11.47 2.15
N LEU A 127 -4.58 11.71 2.45
CA LEU A 127 -4.17 12.75 3.39
C LEU A 127 -4.20 14.14 2.76
N ASP A 128 -4.19 14.21 1.43
CA ASP A 128 -4.14 15.43 0.64
C ASP A 128 -5.39 15.57 -0.24
N ALA A 129 -5.96 16.79 -0.24
CA ALA A 129 -7.11 17.15 -1.08
C ALA A 129 -6.79 17.02 -2.57
N TRP A 130 -5.53 17.28 -2.97
CA TRP A 130 -5.11 17.12 -4.37
C TRP A 130 -5.08 15.65 -4.80
N ALA A 131 -4.47 14.77 -4.00
CA ALA A 131 -4.48 13.33 -4.27
C ALA A 131 -5.91 12.76 -4.32
N ASN A 132 -6.80 13.27 -3.45
CA ASN A 132 -8.22 12.92 -3.51
C ASN A 132 -8.88 13.40 -4.82
N CYS A 133 -8.61 14.64 -5.24
CA CYS A 133 -9.13 15.22 -6.48
C CYS A 133 -8.75 14.38 -7.71
N ILE A 134 -7.48 14.02 -7.85
CA ILE A 134 -7.01 13.15 -8.96
C ILE A 134 -7.73 11.81 -8.93
N ALA A 135 -7.85 11.19 -7.75
CA ALA A 135 -8.41 9.86 -7.66
C ALA A 135 -9.92 9.81 -7.93
N VAL A 136 -10.66 10.87 -7.56
CA VAL A 136 -12.10 10.99 -7.81
C VAL A 136 -12.38 11.34 -9.27
N PHE A 137 -11.75 12.40 -9.79
CA PHE A 137 -12.07 12.93 -11.11
C PHE A 137 -11.30 12.27 -12.26
N LYS A 138 -10.17 11.60 -11.97
CA LYS A 138 -9.28 10.94 -12.95
C LYS A 138 -9.03 11.83 -14.18
N PRO A 139 -8.56 13.07 -13.98
CA PRO A 139 -8.38 14.02 -15.08
C PRO A 139 -7.28 13.53 -16.03
N ASN A 140 -7.57 13.55 -17.34
CA ASN A 140 -6.56 13.28 -18.35
C ASN A 140 -5.74 14.53 -18.67
N TRP A 141 -6.40 15.69 -18.73
CA TRP A 141 -5.79 16.98 -19.03
C TRP A 141 -5.98 17.91 -17.84
N ILE A 142 -4.92 18.65 -17.53
CA ILE A 142 -4.97 19.68 -16.50
C ILE A 142 -4.34 20.97 -17.02
N ARG A 143 -4.76 22.07 -16.42
CA ARG A 143 -4.09 23.36 -16.58
C ARG A 143 -3.52 23.79 -15.24
N VAL A 144 -2.23 24.08 -15.26
CA VAL A 144 -1.48 24.60 -14.12
C VAL A 144 -1.21 26.08 -14.37
N ARG A 145 -1.66 26.95 -13.47
CA ARG A 145 -1.46 28.40 -13.57
C ARG A 145 -0.49 28.84 -12.49
N ASP A 146 0.61 29.41 -12.94
CA ASP A 146 1.59 30.08 -12.09
C ASP A 146 1.35 31.58 -12.18
N LEU A 147 0.65 32.12 -11.18
CA LEU A 147 0.29 33.53 -11.14
C LEU A 147 1.50 34.44 -10.93
N GLU A 148 2.55 33.96 -10.27
CA GLU A 148 3.76 34.74 -10.00
C GLU A 148 4.54 35.02 -11.29
N ASN A 149 4.59 34.02 -12.19
CA ASN A 149 5.34 34.12 -13.44
C ASN A 149 4.46 34.46 -14.66
N ASP A 150 3.17 34.73 -14.45
CA ASP A 150 2.20 34.97 -15.53
C ASP A 150 2.17 33.83 -16.57
N LEU A 151 2.23 32.56 -16.11
CA LEU A 151 2.24 31.37 -16.96
C LEU A 151 0.98 30.52 -16.78
N SER A 152 0.46 30.01 -17.89
CA SER A 152 -0.64 29.05 -17.95
C SER A 152 -0.19 27.84 -18.77
N ILE A 153 -0.06 26.70 -18.11
CA ILE A 153 0.53 25.49 -18.66
C ILE A 153 -0.59 24.47 -18.83
N GLN A 154 -0.79 23.95 -20.03
CA GLN A 154 -1.80 22.93 -20.32
C GLN A 154 -1.12 21.66 -20.79
N GLY A 155 -1.49 20.51 -20.22
CA GLY A 155 -0.89 19.23 -20.60
C GLY A 155 -1.67 18.04 -20.07
N LYS A 156 -1.32 16.87 -20.59
CA LYS A 156 -1.83 15.59 -20.11
C LYS A 156 -1.14 15.23 -18.80
N LEU A 157 -1.90 14.91 -17.76
CA LEU A 157 -1.33 14.50 -16.47
C LEU A 157 -0.71 13.11 -16.60
N VAL A 158 0.57 12.98 -16.25
CA VAL A 158 1.30 11.70 -16.28
C VAL A 158 1.53 11.18 -14.86
N SER A 159 2.10 12.02 -14.00
CA SER A 159 2.38 11.65 -12.62
C SER A 159 2.43 12.88 -11.73
N VAL A 160 2.13 12.68 -10.47
CA VAL A 160 2.33 13.65 -9.39
C VAL A 160 3.18 12.99 -8.32
N SER A 161 4.05 13.78 -7.70
CA SER A 161 4.77 13.39 -6.50
C SER A 161 3.87 13.17 -5.29
N ASP A 162 4.28 12.28 -4.39
CA ASP A 162 3.68 12.20 -3.06
C ASP A 162 4.00 13.45 -2.22
N ALA A 163 3.01 13.90 -1.43
CA ALA A 163 3.05 15.14 -0.65
C ALA A 163 4.16 15.22 0.42
N ASN A 164 4.90 14.13 0.66
CA ASN A 164 5.88 14.05 1.75
C ASN A 164 7.34 14.28 1.32
N ASP A 165 7.70 14.09 0.05
CA ASP A 165 9.12 14.04 -0.36
C ASP A 165 9.55 15.23 -1.24
N ARG A 166 8.81 15.53 -2.32
CA ARG A 166 9.08 16.66 -3.23
C ARG A 166 7.86 16.99 -4.08
N ASP A 167 7.24 18.15 -3.89
CA ASP A 167 6.13 18.57 -4.75
C ASP A 167 6.56 18.78 -6.21
N GLY A 168 5.90 18.10 -7.13
CA GLY A 168 6.06 18.31 -8.55
C GLY A 168 5.05 17.55 -9.41
N ILE A 169 4.80 18.11 -10.59
CA ILE A 169 3.86 17.59 -11.59
C ILE A 169 4.63 17.28 -12.87
N VAL A 170 4.37 16.11 -13.44
CA VAL A 170 4.84 15.76 -14.79
C VAL A 170 3.66 15.80 -15.75
N LEU A 171 3.83 16.59 -16.81
CA LEU A 171 2.86 16.76 -17.87
C LEU A 171 3.43 16.30 -19.22
N GLU A 172 2.58 15.70 -20.06
CA GLU A 172 2.86 15.35 -21.45
C GLU A 172 2.09 16.23 -22.44
N ASN A 173 2.60 16.38 -23.66
CA ASN A 173 2.01 17.18 -24.74
C ASN A 173 1.64 18.59 -24.29
N VAL A 174 2.63 19.27 -23.74
CA VAL A 174 2.44 20.50 -22.98
C VAL A 174 2.49 21.71 -23.88
N LYS A 175 1.54 22.61 -23.68
CA LYS A 175 1.52 23.96 -24.27
C LYS A 175 1.59 24.98 -23.16
N VAL A 176 2.55 25.89 -23.27
CA VAL A 176 2.76 26.96 -22.29
C VAL A 176 2.29 28.26 -22.89
N TYR A 177 1.39 28.92 -22.19
CA TYR A 177 0.78 30.19 -22.54
C TYR A 177 1.15 31.25 -21.53
N LYS A 178 1.08 32.52 -21.94
CA LYS A 178 1.08 33.65 -21.04
C LYS A 178 -0.31 33.78 -20.41
N ASN A 179 -0.37 33.88 -19.09
CA ASN A 179 -1.63 33.81 -18.34
C ASN A 179 -2.51 35.06 -18.56
N SER A 180 -1.91 36.25 -18.69
CA SER A 180 -2.60 37.51 -18.95
C SER A 180 -3.17 37.63 -20.37
N THR A 181 -2.44 37.18 -21.38
CA THR A 181 -2.79 37.39 -22.80
C THR A 181 -3.29 36.15 -23.51
N SER A 182 -3.17 34.97 -22.89
CA SER A 182 -3.40 33.65 -23.53
C SER A 182 -2.55 33.39 -24.79
N GLU A 183 -1.45 34.13 -24.95
CA GLU A 183 -0.51 33.94 -26.05
C GLU A 183 0.31 32.66 -25.84
N LEU A 184 0.43 31.83 -26.88
CA LEU A 184 1.25 30.61 -26.82
C LEU A 184 2.73 30.99 -26.86
N LEU A 185 3.48 30.64 -25.81
CA LEU A 185 4.92 30.89 -25.72
C LEU A 185 5.71 29.76 -26.39
N TYR A 186 5.44 28.51 -25.99
CA TYR A 186 6.11 27.33 -26.55
C TYR A 186 5.33 26.05 -26.27
N SER A 187 5.73 24.98 -26.95
CA SER A 187 5.21 23.62 -26.73
C SER A 187 6.34 22.64 -26.52
N VAL A 188 6.20 21.74 -25.55
CA VAL A 188 7.18 20.69 -25.25
C VAL A 188 6.47 19.35 -25.06
N ARG A 189 7.17 18.26 -25.38
CA ARG A 189 6.60 16.92 -25.25
C ARG A 189 6.38 16.53 -23.79
N VAL A 190 7.32 16.86 -22.91
CA VAL A 190 7.25 16.57 -21.48
C VAL A 190 7.71 17.82 -20.72
N LEU A 191 6.97 18.20 -19.69
CA LEU A 191 7.35 19.27 -18.76
C LEU A 191 7.26 18.74 -17.33
N TYR A 192 8.36 18.88 -16.58
CA TYR A 192 8.39 18.64 -15.14
C TYR A 192 8.39 19.99 -14.43
N ILE A 193 7.46 20.18 -13.49
CA ILE A 193 7.31 21.41 -12.71
C ILE A 193 7.73 21.11 -11.27
N PRO A 194 8.98 21.41 -10.86
CA PRO A 194 9.46 21.20 -9.50
C PRO A 194 9.08 22.37 -8.58
N LYS A 195 7.78 22.71 -8.51
CA LYS A 195 7.27 23.82 -7.71
C LYS A 195 6.24 23.29 -6.72
N LYS A 196 6.24 23.88 -5.51
CA LYS A 196 5.24 23.57 -4.50
C LYS A 196 3.84 23.89 -4.99
N MET A 197 2.90 22.99 -4.70
CA MET A 197 1.52 23.09 -5.18
C MET A 197 0.74 24.24 -4.55
N ASP A 198 1.17 24.72 -3.37
CA ASP A 198 0.56 25.86 -2.67
C ASP A 198 0.60 27.17 -3.46
N THR A 199 1.60 27.35 -4.34
CA THR A 199 1.75 28.52 -5.20
C THR A 199 1.05 28.41 -6.56
N LEU A 200 0.49 27.23 -6.87
CA LEU A 200 -0.08 26.92 -8.18
C LEU A 200 -1.59 26.75 -8.10
N LEU A 201 -2.30 27.28 -9.09
CA LEU A 201 -3.71 26.95 -9.29
C LEU A 201 -3.81 25.85 -10.33
N ILE A 202 -4.46 24.74 -9.97
CA ILE A 202 -4.65 23.60 -10.86
C ILE A 202 -6.12 23.49 -11.23
N GLU A 203 -6.41 23.61 -12.52
CA GLU A 203 -7.73 23.49 -13.12
C GLU A 203 -7.82 22.14 -13.85
N LEU A 204 -8.90 21.39 -13.63
CA LEU A 204 -9.21 20.18 -14.40
C LEU A 204 -9.95 20.59 -15.68
N ILE A 205 -9.54 20.05 -16.84
CA ILE A 205 -10.11 20.36 -18.16
C ILE A 205 -10.67 19.11 -18.83
#